data_AF-A0A7C2K987-F1
#
_entry.id   AF-A0A7C2K987-F1
#
_cell.length_a   1.000
_cell.length_b   1.000
_cell.length_c   1.000
_cell.angle_alpha   90.00
_cell.angle_beta   90.00
_cell.angle_gamma   90.00
#
_symmetry.space_group_name_H-M   'P 1'
#
loop_
_entity.id
_entity.type
_entity.pdbx_description
1 polymer ?
#
loop_
_entity_poly.entity_id
_entity_poly.type
_entity_poly.pdbx_seq_one_letter_code
_entity_poly.pdbx_strand_id
1 'polypeptide(L)'
;MARMSDAVVLRPARRPGQVQDRPSGSSHPTLARPWGSTWVLLVPAVVVAYVLSHFRYPEILSGGFNIYLAQPLTWLGVGLLGYMGWRSGLPDRPAVRLEMVGLAILLGLFDVSLSIFAGFLSRFGLSPYGHRLDVLLGNLLYVGTTLAGVEMARAYLMALVGRKRPLLGLILVSLLFALAAVPPARVGVFESAISAVRFGGESLLPLLAESLLASLLAQLGGPIAAIAFRAVPAIFEWGMPVLPNPPWALSALFGTMAPAIGMLVVQAQQASNVPERRLASNPRPSAWLLATFAGVALIWFNQGVFGVRPTVVSGVSMRPALRAGDLVLTTDVAPEKIAVGDIVRFRVGGSYVLHRVVEIRQAAGLEFITRGDANNVDDPPLPASAVEGRVVTVLPGLGWPSIVVRLVLQWLLGLFAR
;
A
#
# COMPACT_ATOMS: atom_id res chain seq x y z
N MET A 1 11.92 -7.65 -73.06
CA MET A 1 12.43 -6.52 -72.23
C MET A 1 11.54 -5.30 -72.51
N ALA A 2 11.24 -4.51 -71.45
CA ALA A 2 10.45 -3.27 -71.41
C ALA A 2 8.92 -3.42 -71.64
N ARG A 3 8.01 -3.16 -70.70
CA ARG A 3 7.63 -2.03 -69.81
C ARG A 3 6.53 -1.11 -70.40
N MET A 4 5.51 -0.91 -69.54
CA MET A 4 4.51 0.17 -69.44
C MET A 4 3.32 0.16 -70.40
N SER A 5 2.10 -0.03 -69.86
CA SER A 5 1.20 1.07 -69.49
C SER A 5 -0.14 0.53 -68.96
N ASP A 6 -0.60 1.09 -67.84
CA ASP A 6 -1.88 0.80 -67.21
C ASP A 6 -3.09 1.14 -68.08
N ALA A 7 -4.07 0.24 -68.13
CA ALA A 7 -5.44 0.53 -68.53
C ALA A 7 -6.40 -0.03 -67.47
N VAL A 8 -7.14 0.89 -66.88
CA VAL A 8 -8.17 0.70 -65.85
C VAL A 8 -9.32 -0.15 -66.38
N VAL A 9 -9.63 -1.26 -65.70
CA VAL A 9 -10.89 -2.01 -65.89
C VAL A 9 -11.72 -1.87 -64.63
N LEU A 10 -12.80 -1.10 -64.78
CA LEU A 10 -13.87 -0.87 -63.82
C LEU A 10 -14.52 -2.21 -63.41
N ARG A 11 -14.58 -2.51 -62.10
CA ARG A 11 -15.44 -3.59 -61.57
C ARG A 11 -16.80 -3.01 -61.13
N PRO A 12 -17.92 -3.69 -61.41
CA PRO A 12 -19.25 -3.12 -61.20
C PRO A 12 -19.66 -3.12 -59.73
N ALA A 13 -20.51 -2.15 -59.39
CA ALA A 13 -21.16 -2.00 -58.09
C ALA A 13 -21.95 -3.26 -57.70
N ARG A 14 -21.69 -3.79 -56.49
CA ARG A 14 -22.51 -4.87 -55.90
C ARG A 14 -23.85 -4.29 -55.46
N ARG A 15 -24.94 -4.89 -55.94
CA ARG A 15 -26.32 -4.63 -55.49
C ARG A 15 -26.49 -5.03 -54.02
N PRO A 16 -27.30 -4.31 -53.23
CA PRO A 16 -27.69 -4.75 -51.89
C PRO A 16 -28.78 -5.83 -52.03
N GLY A 17 -28.58 -7.00 -51.42
CA GLY A 17 -29.64 -8.01 -51.31
C GLY A 17 -29.31 -9.42 -51.82
N GLN A 18 -28.10 -9.95 -51.56
CA GLN A 18 -27.90 -11.41 -51.58
C GLN A 18 -27.40 -11.89 -50.23
N VAL A 19 -28.33 -12.51 -49.50
CA VAL A 19 -28.10 -13.36 -48.35
C VAL A 19 -27.24 -14.52 -48.82
N GLN A 20 -26.00 -14.57 -48.36
CA GLN A 20 -25.12 -15.72 -48.57
C GLN A 20 -25.28 -16.62 -47.34
N ASP A 21 -26.16 -17.61 -47.47
CA ASP A 21 -26.31 -18.70 -46.51
C ASP A 21 -24.94 -19.35 -46.29
N ARG A 22 -24.37 -19.12 -45.10
CA ARG A 22 -23.22 -19.90 -44.64
C ARG A 22 -23.73 -21.27 -44.20
N PRO A 23 -23.10 -22.38 -44.62
CA PRO A 23 -23.52 -23.70 -44.19
C PRO A 23 -23.39 -23.81 -42.67
N SER A 24 -24.52 -24.14 -42.04
CA SER A 24 -24.62 -24.65 -40.69
C SER A 24 -23.82 -25.97 -40.59
N GLY A 25 -22.83 -26.01 -39.69
CA GLY A 25 -22.21 -27.28 -39.29
C GLY A 25 -20.69 -27.32 -39.37
N SER A 26 -20.04 -26.81 -38.34
CA SER A 26 -18.87 -27.51 -37.77
C SER A 26 -18.91 -27.32 -36.25
N SER A 27 -19.75 -28.14 -35.61
CA SER A 27 -19.58 -28.43 -34.18
C SER A 27 -18.27 -29.20 -34.04
N HIS A 28 -17.15 -28.49 -34.04
CA HIS A 28 -15.94 -29.03 -33.43
C HIS A 28 -16.33 -29.43 -32.01
N PRO A 29 -16.16 -30.70 -31.60
CA PRO A 29 -16.33 -31.05 -30.21
C PRO A 29 -15.38 -30.14 -29.43
N THR A 30 -15.92 -29.28 -28.57
CA THR A 30 -15.13 -28.54 -27.61
C THR A 30 -14.42 -29.60 -26.78
N LEU A 31 -13.16 -29.89 -27.13
CA LEU A 31 -12.29 -30.79 -26.38
C LEU A 31 -12.45 -30.42 -24.91
N ALA A 32 -13.01 -31.34 -24.13
CA ALA A 32 -13.23 -31.16 -22.71
C ALA A 32 -11.89 -30.71 -22.12
N ARG A 33 -11.80 -29.46 -21.68
CA ARG A 33 -10.57 -28.93 -21.11
C ARG A 33 -10.37 -29.64 -19.78
N PRO A 34 -9.35 -30.51 -19.63
CA PRO A 34 -9.24 -31.39 -18.47
C PRO A 34 -9.06 -30.64 -17.14
N TRP A 35 -8.78 -29.33 -17.22
CA TRP A 35 -8.56 -28.42 -16.09
C TRP A 35 -9.68 -27.37 -15.94
N GLY A 36 -10.82 -27.53 -16.63
CA GLY A 36 -11.97 -26.64 -16.49
C GLY A 36 -12.66 -26.74 -15.13
N SER A 37 -12.54 -27.90 -14.46
CA SER A 37 -13.09 -28.20 -13.13
C SER A 37 -12.09 -28.00 -11.98
N THR A 38 -10.89 -27.48 -12.24
CA THR A 38 -9.83 -27.32 -11.22
C THR A 38 -10.27 -26.44 -10.04
N TRP A 39 -11.25 -25.56 -10.23
CA TRP A 39 -11.86 -24.78 -9.14
C TRP A 39 -12.50 -25.64 -8.05
N VAL A 40 -13.06 -26.81 -8.40
CA VAL A 40 -13.64 -27.77 -7.46
C VAL A 40 -12.58 -28.26 -6.48
N LEU A 41 -11.33 -28.33 -6.93
CA LEU A 41 -10.19 -28.75 -6.12
C LEU A 41 -9.50 -27.57 -5.43
N LEU A 42 -9.54 -26.36 -6.03
CA LEU A 42 -8.79 -25.22 -5.54
C LEU A 42 -9.36 -24.62 -4.25
N VAL A 43 -10.68 -24.48 -4.12
CA VAL A 43 -11.28 -23.96 -2.87
C VAL A 43 -10.99 -24.90 -1.70
N PRO A 44 -11.21 -26.23 -1.80
CA PRO A 44 -10.76 -27.18 -0.79
C PRO A 44 -9.25 -27.12 -0.53
N ALA A 45 -8.42 -26.94 -1.57
CA ALA A 45 -6.98 -26.84 -1.39
C ALA A 45 -6.57 -25.62 -0.55
N VAL A 46 -7.23 -24.46 -0.73
CA VAL A 46 -7.02 -23.27 0.12
C VAL A 46 -7.43 -23.56 1.57
N VAL A 47 -8.56 -24.23 1.78
CA VAL A 47 -9.03 -24.61 3.14
C VAL A 47 -8.05 -25.60 3.79
N VAL A 48 -7.61 -26.62 3.06
CA VAL A 48 -6.63 -27.60 3.54
C VAL A 48 -5.30 -26.91 3.85
N ALA A 49 -4.82 -26.01 2.99
CA ALA A 49 -3.61 -25.24 3.23
C ALA A 49 -3.71 -24.40 4.52
N TYR A 50 -4.86 -23.77 4.75
CA TYR A 50 -5.14 -23.03 5.97
C TYR A 50 -5.12 -23.93 7.21
N VAL A 51 -5.81 -25.08 7.16
CA VAL A 51 -5.87 -26.04 8.27
C VAL A 51 -4.49 -26.61 8.58
N LEU A 52 -3.74 -27.00 7.56
CA LEU A 52 -2.38 -27.52 7.72
C LEU A 52 -1.46 -26.47 8.34
N SER A 53 -1.49 -25.23 7.83
CA SER A 53 -0.58 -24.17 8.27
C SER A 53 -0.82 -23.75 9.73
N HIS A 54 -2.08 -23.70 10.16
CA HIS A 54 -2.42 -23.15 11.48
C HIS A 54 -2.68 -24.18 12.58
N PHE A 55 -3.15 -25.37 12.22
CA PHE A 55 -3.51 -26.39 13.22
C PHE A 55 -2.54 -27.57 13.16
N ARG A 56 -2.25 -28.12 11.97
CA ARG A 56 -1.48 -29.36 11.89
C ARG A 56 0.02 -29.16 12.01
N TYR A 57 0.64 -28.34 11.16
CA TYR A 57 2.10 -28.18 11.14
C TYR A 57 2.70 -27.70 12.46
N PRO A 58 2.09 -26.77 13.22
CA PRO A 58 2.62 -26.38 14.53
C PRO A 58 2.68 -27.54 15.53
N GLU A 59 1.86 -28.58 15.39
CA GLU A 59 1.86 -29.76 16.27
C GLU A 59 2.93 -30.79 15.90
N ILE A 60 3.22 -30.95 14.60
CA ILE A 60 4.02 -32.08 14.08
C ILE A 60 5.41 -31.71 13.56
N LEU A 61 5.67 -30.44 13.29
CA LEU A 61 6.94 -29.97 12.74
C LEU A 61 7.61 -28.97 13.68
N SER A 62 8.95 -28.98 13.71
CA SER A 62 9.70 -27.90 14.35
C SER A 62 9.44 -26.56 13.67
N GLY A 63 9.54 -25.45 14.42
CA GLY A 63 9.21 -24.11 13.92
C GLY A 63 9.94 -23.72 12.63
N GLY A 64 11.24 -24.03 12.53
CA GLY A 64 12.03 -23.75 11.31
C GLY A 64 11.55 -24.55 10.09
N PHE A 65 11.30 -25.85 10.24
CA PHE A 65 10.77 -26.68 9.14
C PHE A 65 9.35 -26.28 8.75
N ASN A 66 8.52 -25.87 9.71
CA ASN A 66 7.18 -25.39 9.44
C ASN A 66 7.21 -24.10 8.58
N ILE A 67 7.91 -23.06 9.05
CA ILE A 67 7.92 -21.74 8.44
C ILE A 67 8.68 -21.71 7.12
N TYR A 68 9.85 -22.36 7.04
CA TYR A 68 10.74 -22.22 5.89
C TYR A 68 10.64 -23.35 4.85
N LEU A 69 9.85 -24.40 5.11
CA LEU A 69 9.66 -25.50 4.15
C LEU A 69 8.20 -25.90 3.97
N ALA A 70 7.51 -26.33 5.03
CA ALA A 70 6.18 -26.91 4.92
C ALA A 70 5.13 -25.92 4.41
N GLN A 71 5.05 -24.72 5.01
CA GLN A 71 4.12 -23.69 4.55
C GLN A 71 4.44 -23.19 3.13
N PRO A 72 5.70 -22.86 2.77
CA PRO A 72 6.07 -22.50 1.40
C PRO A 72 5.65 -23.55 0.36
N LEU A 73 5.92 -24.84 0.61
CA LEU A 73 5.57 -25.92 -0.32
C LEU A 73 4.05 -26.06 -0.47
N THR A 74 3.31 -25.94 0.62
CA THR A 74 1.84 -26.01 0.60
C THR A 74 1.23 -24.88 -0.22
N TRP A 75 1.66 -23.64 -0.01
CA TRP A 75 1.17 -22.51 -0.79
C TRP A 75 1.64 -22.52 -2.25
N LEU A 76 2.86 -22.99 -2.52
CA LEU A 76 3.31 -23.26 -3.89
C LEU A 76 2.44 -24.32 -4.58
N GLY A 77 2.02 -25.37 -3.86
CA GLY A 77 1.09 -26.37 -4.36
C GLY A 77 -0.27 -25.78 -4.74
N VAL A 78 -0.85 -24.95 -3.87
CA VAL A 78 -2.09 -24.21 -4.15
C VAL A 78 -1.92 -23.28 -5.36
N GLY A 79 -0.80 -22.56 -5.42
CA GLY A 79 -0.44 -21.69 -6.53
C GLY A 79 -0.28 -22.46 -7.84
N LEU A 80 0.35 -23.64 -7.81
CA LEU A 80 0.53 -24.50 -8.97
C LEU A 80 -0.81 -25.01 -9.49
N LEU A 81 -1.70 -25.47 -8.60
CA LEU A 81 -3.07 -25.84 -8.98
C LEU A 81 -3.82 -24.67 -9.63
N GLY A 82 -3.73 -23.47 -9.04
CA GLY A 82 -4.27 -22.24 -9.62
C GLY A 82 -3.68 -21.92 -10.98
N TYR A 83 -2.36 -22.05 -11.14
CA TYR A 83 -1.63 -21.82 -12.39
C TYR A 83 -2.00 -22.83 -13.48
N MET A 84 -2.14 -24.11 -13.14
CA MET A 84 -2.58 -25.15 -14.07
C MET A 84 -4.00 -24.90 -14.55
N GLY A 85 -4.90 -24.51 -13.64
CA GLY A 85 -6.24 -24.03 -13.98
C GLY A 85 -6.21 -22.79 -14.88
N TRP A 86 -5.35 -21.83 -14.58
CA TRP A 86 -5.17 -20.61 -15.37
C TRP A 86 -4.66 -20.89 -16.79
N ARG A 87 -3.67 -21.79 -16.92
CA ARG A 87 -3.05 -22.16 -18.19
C ARG A 87 -3.97 -23.02 -19.04
N SER A 88 -4.62 -24.03 -18.46
CA SER A 88 -5.30 -25.08 -19.24
C SER A 88 -6.83 -25.05 -19.11
N GLY A 89 -7.37 -24.39 -18.09
CA GLY A 89 -8.81 -24.37 -17.77
C GLY A 89 -9.57 -23.15 -18.30
N LEU A 90 -8.91 -22.00 -18.51
CA LEU A 90 -9.59 -20.74 -18.86
C LEU A 90 -9.72 -20.52 -20.38
N PRO A 91 -10.94 -20.21 -20.91
CA PRO A 91 -11.17 -19.90 -22.33
C PRO A 91 -10.28 -18.78 -22.84
N ASP A 92 -10.32 -17.64 -22.12
CA ASP A 92 -9.47 -16.48 -22.32
C ASP A 92 -8.96 -16.01 -20.97
N ARG A 93 -7.73 -15.50 -20.95
CA ARG A 93 -7.04 -15.04 -19.73
C ARG A 93 -7.00 -13.51 -19.73
N PRO A 94 -7.21 -12.86 -18.56
CA PRO A 94 -6.88 -11.45 -18.40
C PRO A 94 -5.46 -11.18 -18.91
N ALA A 95 -5.33 -10.22 -19.82
CA ALA A 95 -4.01 -9.79 -20.29
C ALA A 95 -3.26 -9.12 -19.14
N VAL A 96 -1.97 -9.42 -19.00
CA VAL A 96 -1.11 -8.68 -18.08
C VAL A 96 -0.96 -7.28 -18.63
N ARG A 97 -1.57 -6.31 -17.95
CA ARG A 97 -1.50 -4.89 -18.31
C ARG A 97 -0.46 -4.22 -17.43
N LEU A 98 0.65 -3.77 -18.02
CA LEU A 98 1.74 -3.12 -17.29
C LEU A 98 1.24 -1.87 -16.52
N GLU A 99 0.26 -1.16 -17.07
CA GLU A 99 -0.40 -0.03 -16.41
C GLU A 99 -1.08 -0.44 -15.08
N MET A 100 -1.76 -1.59 -15.06
CA MET A 100 -2.40 -2.11 -13.85
C MET A 100 -1.38 -2.59 -12.82
N VAL A 101 -0.25 -3.16 -13.28
CA VAL A 101 0.87 -3.53 -12.40
C VAL A 101 1.50 -2.27 -11.79
N GLY A 102 1.76 -1.24 -12.60
CA GLY A 102 2.29 0.04 -12.11
C GLY A 102 1.34 0.71 -11.11
N LEU A 103 0.03 0.73 -11.39
CA LEU A 103 -0.98 1.22 -10.46
C LEU A 103 -0.99 0.41 -9.16
N ALA A 104 -0.95 -0.92 -9.25
CA ALA A 104 -0.92 -1.79 -8.09
C ALA A 104 0.29 -1.52 -7.18
N ILE A 105 1.48 -1.35 -7.75
CA ILE A 105 2.69 -0.96 -7.00
C ILE A 105 2.47 0.37 -6.27
N LEU A 106 1.91 1.36 -6.95
CA LEU A 106 1.66 2.67 -6.34
C LEU A 106 0.59 2.63 -5.24
N LEU A 107 -0.44 1.80 -5.38
CA LEU A 107 -1.42 1.57 -4.33
C LEU A 107 -0.79 0.88 -3.11
N GLY A 108 0.12 -0.08 -3.33
CA GLY A 108 0.89 -0.70 -2.25
C GLY A 108 1.85 0.29 -1.57
N LEU A 109 2.49 1.18 -2.33
CA LEU A 109 3.33 2.25 -1.77
C LEU A 109 2.51 3.28 -1.00
N PHE A 110 1.30 3.60 -1.47
CA PHE A 110 0.36 4.47 -0.77
C PHE A 110 -0.08 3.86 0.56
N ASP A 111 -0.36 2.55 0.58
CA ASP A 111 -0.68 1.81 1.80
C ASP A 111 0.47 1.85 2.84
N VAL A 112 1.71 1.57 2.39
CA VAL A 112 2.90 1.73 3.24
C VAL A 112 3.03 3.17 3.76
N SER A 113 2.76 4.16 2.92
CA SER A 113 2.84 5.58 3.31
C SER A 113 1.81 5.97 4.37
N LEU A 114 0.57 5.47 4.26
CA LEU A 114 -0.47 5.66 5.27
C LEU A 114 -0.11 4.95 6.58
N SER A 115 0.44 3.74 6.49
CA SER A 115 0.93 2.99 7.65
C SER A 115 2.04 3.75 8.39
N ILE A 116 3.02 4.28 7.65
CA ILE A 116 4.07 5.14 8.22
C ILE A 116 3.47 6.38 8.88
N PHE A 117 2.54 7.07 8.20
CA PHE A 117 1.85 8.24 8.74
C PHE A 117 1.09 7.92 10.04
N ALA A 118 0.43 6.77 10.13
CA ALA A 118 -0.22 6.29 11.34
C ALA A 118 0.79 6.14 12.50
N GLY A 119 2.00 5.62 12.22
CA GLY A 119 3.10 5.53 13.18
C GLY A 119 3.55 6.90 13.68
N PHE A 120 3.62 7.91 12.81
CA PHE A 120 3.97 9.28 13.22
C PHE A 120 2.90 9.98 14.06
N LEU A 121 1.62 9.71 13.79
CA LEU A 121 0.52 10.18 14.63
C LEU A 121 0.49 9.51 16.00
N SER A 122 1.21 8.41 16.17
CA SER A 122 1.20 7.61 17.39
C SER A 122 2.60 7.21 17.84
N ARG A 123 3.06 6.02 17.46
CA ARG A 123 4.39 5.50 17.80
C ARG A 123 4.90 4.50 16.77
N PHE A 124 6.21 4.29 16.80
CA PHE A 124 6.90 3.18 16.13
C PHE A 124 7.31 2.12 17.14
N GLY A 125 7.49 0.88 16.67
CA GLY A 125 8.01 -0.24 17.43
C GLY A 125 9.09 -0.99 16.66
N LEU A 126 9.87 -1.79 17.37
CA LEU A 126 10.78 -2.73 16.73
C LEU A 126 9.96 -3.81 16.00
N SER A 127 10.46 -4.20 14.84
CA SER A 127 9.89 -5.31 14.09
C SER A 127 9.94 -6.61 14.90
N PRO A 128 8.89 -7.44 14.86
CA PRO A 128 8.90 -8.77 15.49
C PRO A 128 9.73 -9.78 14.70
N TYR A 129 10.19 -9.44 13.49
CA TYR A 129 10.89 -10.34 12.58
C TYR A 129 12.42 -10.25 12.77
N GLY A 130 13.10 -11.38 12.56
CA GLY A 130 14.56 -11.41 12.60
C GLY A 130 15.17 -10.76 11.36
N HIS A 131 16.13 -9.84 11.56
CA HIS A 131 16.81 -9.09 10.50
C HIS A 131 18.21 -9.61 10.15
N ARG A 132 18.59 -10.79 10.66
CA ARG A 132 19.81 -11.49 10.22
C ARG A 132 19.60 -12.01 8.79
N LEU A 133 20.63 -11.96 7.95
CA LEU A 133 20.49 -12.21 6.50
C LEU A 133 19.83 -13.57 6.16
N ASP A 134 20.22 -14.64 6.84
CA ASP A 134 19.65 -15.98 6.70
C ASP A 134 18.15 -16.03 7.07
N VAL A 135 17.78 -15.39 8.19
CA VAL A 135 16.39 -15.31 8.66
C VAL A 135 15.56 -14.45 7.72
N LEU A 136 16.11 -13.33 7.26
CA LEU A 136 15.45 -12.44 6.30
C LEU A 136 15.18 -13.16 4.98
N LEU A 137 16.15 -13.91 4.44
CA LEU A 137 15.95 -14.73 3.23
C LEU A 137 14.88 -15.81 3.44
N GLY A 138 14.87 -16.47 4.60
CA GLY A 138 13.83 -17.43 4.97
C GLY A 138 12.44 -16.79 5.03
N ASN A 139 12.32 -15.61 5.64
CA ASN A 139 11.09 -14.85 5.72
C ASN A 139 10.60 -14.41 4.33
N LEU A 140 11.49 -13.93 3.47
CA LEU A 140 11.15 -13.55 2.10
C LEU A 140 10.69 -14.77 1.28
N LEU A 141 11.30 -15.93 1.48
CA LEU A 141 10.83 -17.18 0.86
C LEU A 141 9.42 -17.53 1.35
N TYR A 142 9.19 -17.50 2.65
CA TYR A 142 7.89 -17.78 3.28
C TYR A 142 6.78 -16.86 2.76
N VAL A 143 7.02 -15.55 2.83
CA VAL A 143 6.06 -14.54 2.40
C VAL A 143 5.86 -14.57 0.90
N GLY A 144 6.94 -14.66 0.12
CA GLY A 144 6.88 -14.64 -1.33
C GLY A 144 6.12 -15.84 -1.91
N THR A 145 6.36 -17.03 -1.36
CA THR A 145 5.65 -18.26 -1.80
C THR A 145 4.19 -18.27 -1.37
N THR A 146 3.89 -17.83 -0.15
CA THR A 146 2.52 -17.67 0.34
C THR A 146 1.75 -16.67 -0.53
N LEU A 147 2.34 -15.51 -0.81
CA LEU A 147 1.75 -14.48 -1.64
C LEU A 147 1.52 -14.97 -3.08
N ALA A 148 2.53 -15.59 -3.71
CA ALA A 148 2.40 -16.14 -5.04
C ALA A 148 1.30 -17.21 -5.13
N GLY A 149 1.22 -18.09 -4.12
CA GLY A 149 0.20 -19.13 -4.01
C GLY A 149 -1.22 -18.56 -3.92
N VAL A 150 -1.43 -17.66 -2.96
CA VAL A 150 -2.71 -16.99 -2.70
C VAL A 150 -3.18 -16.21 -3.92
N GLU A 151 -2.33 -15.34 -4.47
CA GLU A 151 -2.76 -14.41 -5.53
C GLU A 151 -2.91 -15.11 -6.89
N MET A 152 -2.15 -16.17 -7.16
CA MET A 152 -2.39 -17.03 -8.33
C MET A 152 -3.74 -17.75 -8.22
N ALA A 153 -4.04 -18.33 -7.05
CA ALA A 153 -5.31 -18.99 -6.81
C ALA A 153 -6.48 -17.99 -6.91
N ARG A 154 -6.32 -16.79 -6.33
CA ARG A 154 -7.28 -15.68 -6.44
C ARG A 154 -7.58 -15.31 -7.89
N ALA A 155 -6.54 -15.08 -8.69
CA ALA A 155 -6.71 -14.69 -10.08
C ALA A 155 -7.48 -15.74 -10.88
N TYR A 156 -7.19 -17.03 -10.69
CA TYR A 156 -7.93 -18.10 -11.36
C TYR A 156 -9.40 -18.14 -10.94
N LEU A 157 -9.72 -18.04 -9.64
CA LEU A 157 -11.11 -18.01 -9.17
C LEU A 157 -11.86 -16.78 -9.69
N MET A 158 -11.21 -15.61 -9.74
CA MET A 158 -11.78 -14.39 -10.32
C MET A 158 -12.04 -14.53 -11.83
N ALA A 159 -11.14 -15.16 -12.57
CA ALA A 159 -11.34 -15.40 -14.00
C ALA A 159 -12.47 -16.39 -14.29
N LEU A 160 -12.75 -17.32 -13.38
CA LEU A 160 -13.85 -18.28 -13.52
C LEU A 160 -15.21 -17.69 -13.13
N VAL A 161 -15.34 -17.19 -11.91
CA VAL A 161 -16.63 -16.72 -11.36
C VAL A 161 -16.90 -15.27 -11.76
N GLY A 162 -15.88 -14.41 -11.62
CA GLY A 162 -15.95 -12.98 -11.90
C GLY A 162 -16.16 -12.64 -13.37
N ARG A 163 -16.00 -13.59 -14.30
CA ARG A 163 -16.31 -13.37 -15.72
C ARG A 163 -17.80 -13.32 -16.00
N LYS A 164 -18.60 -14.21 -15.39
CA LYS A 164 -20.05 -14.27 -15.59
C LYS A 164 -20.80 -13.40 -14.60
N ARG A 165 -20.33 -13.34 -13.36
CA ARG A 165 -20.96 -12.60 -12.26
C ARG A 165 -19.88 -11.78 -11.54
N PRO A 166 -19.46 -10.62 -12.08
CA PRO A 166 -18.30 -9.88 -11.58
C PRO A 166 -18.43 -9.49 -10.11
N LEU A 167 -19.58 -8.96 -9.69
CA LEU A 167 -19.83 -8.57 -8.29
C LEU A 167 -19.85 -9.79 -7.36
N LEU A 168 -20.53 -10.86 -7.74
CA LEU A 168 -20.59 -12.09 -6.94
C LEU A 168 -19.19 -12.72 -6.78
N GLY A 169 -18.44 -12.81 -7.88
CA GLY A 169 -17.06 -13.31 -7.87
C GLY A 169 -16.17 -12.47 -6.98
N LEU A 170 -16.25 -11.15 -7.11
CA LEU A 170 -15.51 -10.21 -6.26
C LEU A 170 -15.82 -10.43 -4.77
N ILE A 171 -17.09 -10.51 -4.39
CA ILE A 171 -17.49 -10.71 -2.99
C ILE A 171 -17.01 -12.06 -2.47
N LEU A 172 -17.31 -13.17 -3.16
CA LEU A 172 -17.02 -14.52 -2.69
C LEU A 172 -15.52 -14.81 -2.62
N VAL A 173 -14.77 -14.44 -3.65
CA VAL A 173 -13.32 -14.67 -3.68
C VAL A 173 -12.62 -13.80 -2.64
N SER A 174 -13.05 -12.54 -2.48
CA SER A 174 -12.46 -11.67 -1.47
C SER A 174 -12.74 -12.17 -0.06
N LEU A 175 -13.97 -12.64 0.21
CA LEU A 175 -14.33 -13.23 1.49
C LEU A 175 -13.50 -14.48 1.78
N LEU A 176 -13.36 -15.39 0.81
CA LEU A 176 -12.56 -16.62 0.96
C LEU A 176 -11.13 -16.30 1.42
N PHE A 177 -10.43 -15.41 0.72
CA PHE A 177 -9.04 -15.11 1.03
C PHE A 177 -8.86 -14.16 2.21
N ALA A 178 -9.83 -13.30 2.51
CA ALA A 178 -9.80 -12.49 3.73
C ALA A 178 -9.91 -13.41 4.95
N LEU A 179 -10.84 -14.37 4.94
CA LEU A 179 -11.00 -15.36 6.00
C LEU A 179 -9.77 -16.27 6.12
N ALA A 180 -9.20 -16.73 5.00
CA ALA A 180 -7.98 -17.54 5.01
C ALA A 180 -6.74 -16.79 5.52
N ALA A 181 -6.78 -15.44 5.57
CA ALA A 181 -5.71 -14.62 6.11
C ALA A 181 -5.85 -14.33 7.61
N VAL A 182 -7.01 -14.62 8.22
CA VAL A 182 -7.22 -14.41 9.66
C VAL A 182 -6.51 -15.50 10.46
N PRO A 183 -5.58 -15.17 11.38
CA PRO A 183 -4.97 -16.18 12.24
C PRO A 183 -6.00 -16.71 13.26
N PRO A 184 -6.16 -18.04 13.44
CA PRO A 184 -7.12 -18.60 14.41
C PRO A 184 -6.92 -18.12 15.84
N ALA A 185 -5.67 -17.83 16.23
CA ALA A 185 -5.33 -17.28 17.54
C ALA A 185 -6.01 -15.94 17.84
N ARG A 186 -6.41 -15.18 16.80
CA ARG A 186 -7.16 -13.92 16.94
C ARG A 186 -8.68 -14.12 16.99
N VAL A 187 -9.16 -15.33 16.66
CA VAL A 187 -10.58 -15.69 16.59
C VAL A 187 -11.07 -16.29 17.93
N GLY A 188 -10.17 -16.48 18.92
CA GLY A 188 -10.46 -17.16 20.18
C GLY A 188 -11.15 -16.28 21.24
N VAL A 189 -12.40 -16.65 21.55
CA VAL A 189 -13.29 -16.21 22.65
C VAL A 189 -13.32 -14.71 22.88
N PHE A 190 -14.27 -14.03 22.24
CA PHE A 190 -14.61 -12.65 22.59
C PHE A 190 -15.12 -12.59 24.03
N GLU A 191 -14.24 -12.27 24.97
CA GLU A 191 -14.61 -12.08 26.38
C GLU A 191 -15.53 -10.85 26.58
N SER A 192 -15.61 -9.94 25.60
CA SER A 192 -16.46 -8.74 25.65
C SER A 192 -16.89 -8.26 24.25
N ALA A 193 -17.94 -7.43 24.19
CA ALA A 193 -18.32 -6.75 22.95
C ALA A 193 -17.19 -5.86 22.39
N ILE A 194 -16.36 -5.28 23.26
CA ILE A 194 -15.24 -4.41 22.87
C ILE A 194 -14.14 -5.23 22.19
N SER A 195 -13.86 -6.46 22.64
CA SER A 195 -12.87 -7.32 21.98
C SER A 195 -13.36 -7.80 20.61
N ALA A 196 -14.65 -8.04 20.44
CA ALA A 196 -15.26 -8.33 19.14
C ALA A 196 -15.16 -7.13 18.17
N VAL A 197 -15.48 -5.92 18.63
CA VAL A 197 -15.34 -4.69 17.83
C VAL A 197 -13.87 -4.43 17.46
N ARG A 198 -12.95 -4.61 18.42
CA ARG A 198 -11.51 -4.46 18.18
C ARG A 198 -11.03 -5.45 17.12
N PHE A 199 -11.39 -6.73 17.23
CA PHE A 199 -11.05 -7.73 16.22
C PHE A 199 -11.62 -7.38 14.83
N GLY A 200 -12.88 -6.94 14.80
CA GLY A 200 -13.53 -6.50 13.57
C GLY A 200 -12.78 -5.34 12.91
N GLY A 201 -12.40 -4.33 13.68
CA GLY A 201 -11.68 -3.15 13.20
C GLY A 201 -10.23 -3.43 12.83
N GLU A 202 -9.47 -4.08 13.70
CA GLU A 202 -8.02 -4.23 13.55
C GLU A 202 -7.64 -5.36 12.58
N SER A 203 -8.47 -6.38 12.44
CA SER A 203 -8.16 -7.56 11.61
C SER A 203 -9.13 -7.71 10.45
N LEU A 204 -10.43 -7.88 10.72
CA LEU A 204 -11.37 -8.31 9.68
C LEU A 204 -11.60 -7.25 8.60
N LEU A 205 -11.85 -6.00 8.97
CA LEU A 205 -12.16 -4.92 8.03
C LEU A 205 -11.00 -4.60 7.07
N PRO A 206 -9.75 -4.39 7.54
CA PRO A 206 -8.59 -4.22 6.66
C PRO A 206 -8.38 -5.40 5.72
N LEU A 207 -8.40 -6.64 6.24
CA LEU A 207 -8.21 -7.84 5.42
C LEU A 207 -9.28 -7.99 4.34
N LEU A 208 -10.54 -7.67 4.65
CA LEU A 208 -11.62 -7.66 3.65
C LEU A 208 -11.38 -6.59 2.58
N ALA A 209 -11.00 -5.37 2.97
CA ALA A 209 -10.75 -4.27 2.05
C ALA A 209 -9.55 -4.55 1.13
N GLU A 210 -8.44 -5.05 1.68
CA GLU A 210 -7.27 -5.50 0.92
C GLU A 210 -7.63 -6.63 -0.05
N SER A 211 -8.37 -7.64 0.42
CA SER A 211 -8.75 -8.79 -0.39
C SER A 211 -9.71 -8.39 -1.53
N LEU A 212 -10.59 -7.40 -1.30
CA LEU A 212 -11.43 -6.81 -2.34
C LEU A 212 -10.60 -6.11 -3.41
N LEU A 213 -9.67 -5.23 -3.03
CA LEU A 213 -8.80 -4.54 -3.98
C LEU A 213 -7.91 -5.52 -4.75
N ALA A 214 -7.29 -6.49 -4.06
CA ALA A 214 -6.47 -7.52 -4.69
C ALA A 214 -7.28 -8.35 -5.70
N SER A 215 -8.54 -8.69 -5.39
CA SER A 215 -9.42 -9.42 -6.31
C SER A 215 -9.83 -8.58 -7.51
N LEU A 216 -10.07 -7.28 -7.33
CA LEU A 216 -10.34 -6.34 -8.42
C LEU A 216 -9.12 -6.20 -9.33
N LEU A 217 -7.92 -6.02 -8.78
CA LEU A 217 -6.67 -5.97 -9.54
C LEU A 217 -6.41 -7.30 -10.27
N ALA A 218 -6.69 -8.44 -9.64
CA ALA A 218 -6.57 -9.75 -10.27
C ALA A 218 -7.53 -9.91 -11.46
N GLN A 219 -8.74 -9.37 -11.36
CA GLN A 219 -9.73 -9.38 -12.44
C GLN A 219 -9.30 -8.55 -13.65
N LEU A 220 -8.64 -7.42 -13.42
CA LEU A 220 -8.29 -6.45 -14.47
C LEU A 220 -6.88 -6.63 -15.05
N GLY A 221 -5.91 -6.99 -14.21
CA GLY A 221 -4.48 -7.09 -14.56
C GLY A 221 -3.89 -8.48 -14.38
N GLY A 222 -4.68 -9.47 -13.95
CA GLY A 222 -4.22 -10.83 -13.68
C GLY A 222 -3.44 -10.96 -12.37
N PRO A 223 -2.83 -12.14 -12.11
CA PRO A 223 -2.19 -12.44 -10.82
C PRO A 223 -1.03 -11.49 -10.50
N ILE A 224 -0.30 -11.01 -11.51
CA ILE A 224 0.86 -10.14 -11.31
C ILE A 224 0.45 -8.79 -10.70
N ALA A 225 -0.70 -8.23 -11.09
CA ALA A 225 -1.18 -6.98 -10.51
C ALA A 225 -1.55 -7.15 -9.02
N ALA A 226 -2.22 -8.25 -8.66
CA ALA A 226 -2.56 -8.53 -7.27
C ALA A 226 -1.32 -8.81 -6.41
N ILE A 227 -0.35 -9.58 -6.94
CA ILE A 227 0.96 -9.79 -6.30
C ILE A 227 1.67 -8.46 -6.10
N ALA A 228 1.73 -7.61 -7.13
CA ALA A 228 2.45 -6.34 -7.05
C ALA A 228 1.88 -5.40 -5.98
N PHE A 229 0.54 -5.36 -5.83
CA PHE A 229 -0.11 -4.58 -4.77
C PHE A 229 0.28 -5.06 -3.38
N ARG A 230 0.19 -6.38 -3.12
CA ARG A 230 0.42 -6.94 -1.78
C ARG A 230 1.89 -7.19 -1.45
N ALA A 231 2.77 -7.30 -2.46
CA ALA A 231 4.20 -7.48 -2.25
C ALA A 231 4.84 -6.24 -1.61
N VAL A 232 4.40 -5.04 -1.97
CA VAL A 232 4.96 -3.79 -1.42
C VAL A 232 4.79 -3.69 0.10
N PRO A 233 3.58 -3.76 0.68
CA PRO A 233 3.41 -3.74 2.13
C PRO A 233 4.05 -4.96 2.81
N ALA A 234 4.03 -6.13 2.18
CA ALA A 234 4.68 -7.32 2.73
C ALA A 234 6.21 -7.17 2.83
N ILE A 235 6.87 -6.60 1.81
CA ILE A 235 8.31 -6.31 1.84
C ILE A 235 8.62 -5.26 2.91
N PHE A 236 7.76 -4.25 3.06
CA PHE A 236 7.91 -3.24 4.10
C PHE A 236 7.80 -3.86 5.50
N GLU A 237 6.74 -4.61 5.77
CA GLU A 237 6.48 -5.25 7.08
C GLU A 237 7.58 -6.24 7.47
N TRP A 238 8.01 -7.10 6.55
CA TRP A 238 8.99 -8.15 6.86
C TRP A 238 10.44 -7.71 6.72
N GLY A 239 10.69 -6.64 5.95
CA GLY A 239 12.03 -6.13 5.66
C GLY A 239 12.51 -5.04 6.61
N MET A 240 11.61 -4.22 7.15
CA MET A 240 12.00 -3.04 7.93
C MET A 240 12.25 -3.34 9.41
N PRO A 241 13.38 -2.89 9.99
CA PRO A 241 13.68 -3.08 11.43
C PRO A 241 12.74 -2.34 12.38
N VAL A 242 12.14 -1.26 11.90
CA VAL A 242 11.24 -0.40 12.68
C VAL A 242 9.93 -0.28 11.93
N LEU A 243 8.83 -0.60 12.60
CA LEU A 243 7.49 -0.62 12.03
C LEU A 243 6.56 0.34 12.77
N PRO A 244 5.55 0.91 12.09
CA PRO A 244 4.47 1.62 12.75
C PRO A 244 3.76 0.72 13.76
N ASN A 245 3.49 1.22 14.98
CA ASN A 245 2.71 0.50 15.99
C ASN A 245 1.55 1.36 16.52
N PRO A 246 0.60 1.74 15.64
CA PRO A 246 -0.52 2.57 16.02
C PRO A 246 -1.55 1.83 16.89
N PRO A 247 -2.36 2.56 17.68
CA PRO A 247 -3.53 2.00 18.35
C PRO A 247 -4.49 1.33 17.34
N TRP A 248 -5.19 0.29 17.79
CA TRP A 248 -6.08 -0.54 16.94
C TRP A 248 -7.04 0.27 16.05
N ALA A 249 -7.55 1.41 16.54
CA ALA A 249 -8.48 2.26 15.79
C ALA A 249 -7.80 2.96 14.60
N LEU A 250 -6.55 3.40 14.75
CA LEU A 250 -5.76 3.96 13.66
C LEU A 250 -5.33 2.86 12.68
N SER A 251 -4.96 1.66 13.16
CA SER A 251 -4.69 0.50 12.30
C SER A 251 -5.91 0.16 11.43
N ALA A 252 -7.09 0.12 12.04
CA ALA A 252 -8.37 -0.12 11.35
C ALA A 252 -8.64 0.94 10.28
N LEU A 253 -8.50 2.22 10.64
CA LEU A 253 -8.74 3.35 9.74
C LEU A 253 -7.81 3.31 8.54
N PHE A 254 -6.48 3.32 8.78
CA PHE A 254 -5.50 3.42 7.69
C PHE A 254 -5.42 2.14 6.85
N GLY A 255 -5.49 0.96 7.49
CA GLY A 255 -5.49 -0.32 6.79
C GLY A 255 -6.76 -0.57 5.96
N THR A 256 -7.89 0.05 6.30
CA THR A 256 -9.10 -0.01 5.46
C THR A 256 -9.13 1.10 4.39
N MET A 257 -8.61 2.28 4.73
CA MET A 257 -8.64 3.45 3.86
C MET A 257 -7.78 3.27 2.60
N ALA A 258 -6.58 2.69 2.71
CA ALA A 258 -5.72 2.52 1.54
C ALA A 258 -6.36 1.63 0.47
N PRO A 259 -6.88 0.42 0.80
CA PRO A 259 -7.56 -0.41 -0.18
C PRO A 259 -8.89 0.19 -0.67
N ALA A 260 -9.65 0.88 0.18
CA ALA A 260 -10.89 1.55 -0.21
C ALA A 260 -10.65 2.66 -1.24
N ILE A 261 -9.67 3.54 -1.00
CA ILE A 261 -9.24 4.55 -1.97
C ILE A 261 -8.71 3.89 -3.24
N GLY A 262 -7.93 2.81 -3.11
CA GLY A 262 -7.45 2.05 -4.26
C GLY A 262 -8.59 1.50 -5.12
N MET A 263 -9.66 0.99 -4.52
CA MET A 263 -10.86 0.56 -5.25
C MET A 263 -11.49 1.73 -6.01
N LEU A 264 -11.64 2.91 -5.39
CA LEU A 264 -12.18 4.10 -6.03
C LEU A 264 -11.31 4.55 -7.21
N VAL A 265 -9.99 4.54 -7.06
CA VAL A 265 -9.05 4.90 -8.13
C VAL A 265 -9.16 3.93 -9.31
N VAL A 266 -9.21 2.61 -9.04
CA VAL A 266 -9.36 1.59 -10.08
C VAL A 266 -10.71 1.69 -10.79
N GLN A 267 -11.80 1.97 -10.06
CA GLN A 267 -13.12 2.18 -10.66
C GLN A 267 -13.18 3.45 -11.51
N ALA A 268 -12.59 4.56 -11.04
CA ALA A 268 -12.52 5.81 -11.79
C ALA A 268 -11.77 5.64 -13.11
N GLN A 269 -10.67 4.88 -13.12
CA GLN A 269 -9.93 4.57 -14.35
C GLN A 269 -10.72 3.68 -15.32
N GLN A 270 -11.59 2.79 -14.82
CA GLN A 270 -12.45 2.00 -15.71
C GLN A 270 -13.56 2.85 -16.32
N ALA A 271 -14.16 3.77 -15.55
CA ALA A 271 -15.19 4.68 -16.04
C ALA A 271 -14.67 5.62 -17.14
N SER A 272 -13.43 6.11 -17.02
CA SER A 272 -12.82 6.98 -18.04
C SER A 272 -12.46 6.25 -19.35
N ASN A 273 -12.39 4.92 -19.33
CA ASN A 273 -12.13 4.10 -20.51
C ASN A 273 -13.41 3.72 -21.29
N VAL A 274 -14.60 4.14 -20.83
CA VAL A 274 -15.86 3.98 -21.56
C VAL A 274 -15.93 5.05 -22.67
N PRO A 275 -16.07 4.66 -23.95
CA PRO A 275 -15.98 5.61 -25.06
C PRO A 275 -17.29 6.39 -25.25
N GLU A 276 -17.59 7.32 -24.35
CA GLU A 276 -18.61 8.35 -24.58
C GLU A 276 -18.03 9.76 -24.52
N ARG A 277 -17.54 10.16 -25.71
CA ARG A 277 -17.57 11.52 -26.29
C ARG A 277 -17.98 12.67 -25.34
N ARG A 278 -17.00 13.36 -24.74
CA ARG A 278 -16.95 14.83 -24.60
C ARG A 278 -15.59 15.31 -24.08
N LEU A 279 -14.93 16.10 -24.94
CA LEU A 279 -14.01 17.22 -24.66
C LEU A 279 -13.61 17.45 -23.19
N ALA A 280 -12.50 16.87 -22.77
CA ALA A 280 -11.49 17.47 -21.90
C ALA A 280 -10.28 16.52 -21.87
N SER A 281 -9.07 17.07 -21.90
CA SER A 281 -7.79 16.36 -21.92
C SER A 281 -7.81 15.09 -21.04
N ASN A 282 -7.77 13.93 -21.68
CA ASN A 282 -7.62 12.66 -20.98
C ASN A 282 -6.30 12.72 -20.20
N PRO A 283 -6.29 12.72 -18.85
CA PRO A 283 -5.04 12.57 -18.14
C PRO A 283 -4.52 11.20 -18.53
N ARG A 284 -3.42 11.18 -19.30
CA ARG A 284 -2.73 9.94 -19.69
C ARG A 284 -2.59 9.07 -18.45
N PRO A 285 -2.70 7.73 -18.52
CA PRO A 285 -2.54 6.85 -17.36
C PRO A 285 -1.26 7.14 -16.55
N SER A 286 -0.22 7.70 -17.18
CA SER A 286 0.98 8.24 -16.52
C SER A 286 0.73 9.37 -15.52
N ALA A 287 -0.27 10.23 -15.71
CA ALA A 287 -0.55 11.38 -14.84
C ALA A 287 -1.07 10.94 -13.46
N TRP A 288 -1.89 9.89 -13.41
CA TRP A 288 -2.33 9.30 -12.14
C TRP A 288 -1.21 8.56 -11.44
N LEU A 289 -0.37 7.84 -12.19
CA LEU A 289 0.83 7.23 -11.63
C LEU A 289 1.77 8.28 -11.02
N LEU A 290 1.96 9.40 -11.72
CA LEU A 290 2.74 10.54 -11.22
C LEU A 290 2.09 11.19 -9.99
N ALA A 291 0.77 11.35 -9.96
CA ALA A 291 0.08 11.92 -8.82
C ALA A 291 0.17 11.04 -7.57
N THR A 292 -0.03 9.72 -7.69
CA THR A 292 0.12 8.78 -6.57
C THR A 292 1.58 8.69 -6.12
N PHE A 293 2.52 8.64 -7.06
CA PHE A 293 3.95 8.70 -6.74
C PHE A 293 4.31 10.01 -6.01
N ALA A 294 3.82 11.15 -6.48
CA ALA A 294 4.03 12.44 -5.84
C ALA A 294 3.41 12.47 -4.44
N GLY A 295 2.23 11.87 -4.24
CA GLY A 295 1.60 11.74 -2.93
C GLY A 295 2.43 10.91 -1.95
N VAL A 296 2.90 9.74 -2.37
CA VAL A 296 3.81 8.87 -1.60
C VAL A 296 5.11 9.61 -1.26
N ALA A 297 5.75 10.21 -2.26
CA ALA A 297 6.99 10.96 -2.09
C ALA A 297 6.81 12.14 -1.15
N LEU A 298 5.67 12.84 -1.21
CA LEU A 298 5.34 13.94 -0.32
C LEU A 298 5.17 13.47 1.12
N ILE A 299 4.53 12.31 1.34
CA ILE A 299 4.41 11.71 2.68
C ILE A 299 5.81 11.36 3.20
N TRP A 300 6.65 10.68 2.43
CA TRP A 300 8.01 10.32 2.86
C TRP A 300 8.90 11.54 3.11
N PHE A 301 8.77 12.59 2.29
CA PHE A 301 9.44 13.86 2.48
C PHE A 301 8.99 14.54 3.78
N ASN A 302 7.69 14.54 4.07
CA ASN A 302 7.17 15.09 5.31
C ASN A 302 7.72 14.36 6.56
N GLN A 303 7.98 13.07 6.43
CA GLN A 303 8.47 12.22 7.52
C GLN A 303 9.99 12.18 7.69
N GLY A 304 10.75 12.86 6.83
CA GLY A 304 12.21 12.90 6.96
C GLY A 304 12.93 11.65 6.50
N VAL A 305 12.29 10.79 5.68
CA VAL A 305 12.93 9.60 5.09
C VAL A 305 14.16 9.98 4.27
N PHE A 306 14.19 11.19 3.71
CA PHE A 306 15.34 11.73 2.96
C PHE A 306 16.36 12.47 3.84
N GLY A 307 16.32 12.29 5.16
CA GLY A 307 17.19 12.99 6.11
C GLY A 307 16.84 14.46 6.33
N VAL A 308 15.69 14.91 5.84
CA VAL A 308 15.22 16.31 5.96
C VAL A 308 13.75 16.33 6.36
N ARG A 309 13.44 16.93 7.51
CA ARG A 309 12.09 17.01 8.07
C ARG A 309 11.55 18.44 7.98
N PRO A 310 10.42 18.68 7.29
CA PRO A 310 9.73 19.95 7.35
C PRO A 310 9.04 20.17 8.70
N THR A 311 9.19 21.36 9.28
CA THR A 311 8.50 21.81 10.49
C THR A 311 7.93 23.19 10.26
N VAL A 312 6.65 23.40 10.57
CA VAL A 312 6.00 24.70 10.40
C VAL A 312 6.12 25.50 11.69
N VAL A 313 6.62 26.73 11.58
CA VAL A 313 6.77 27.64 12.71
C VAL A 313 5.39 28.18 13.08
N SER A 314 4.96 27.94 14.31
CA SER A 314 3.67 28.40 14.84
C SER A 314 3.80 29.52 15.89
N GLY A 315 4.97 29.65 16.52
CA GLY A 315 5.21 30.57 17.63
C GLY A 315 5.82 31.91 17.22
N VAL A 316 6.08 32.75 18.24
CA VAL A 316 6.73 34.07 18.09
C VAL A 316 8.12 34.12 18.72
N SER A 317 8.55 33.07 19.43
CA SER A 317 9.79 33.05 20.24
C SER A 317 11.05 33.22 19.42
N MET A 318 11.02 32.94 18.12
CA MET A 318 12.17 33.04 17.23
C MET A 318 12.17 34.30 16.35
N ARG A 319 11.31 35.29 16.63
CA ARG A 319 11.35 36.56 15.90
C ARG A 319 12.64 37.34 16.24
N PRO A 320 13.28 38.02 15.25
CA PRO A 320 12.86 38.17 13.86
C PRO A 320 13.31 37.04 12.91
N ALA A 321 14.14 36.10 13.38
CA ALA A 321 14.78 35.09 12.52
C ALA A 321 13.80 34.08 11.90
N LEU A 322 12.77 33.68 12.65
CA LEU A 322 11.67 32.85 12.16
C LEU A 322 10.34 33.52 12.49
N ARG A 323 9.40 33.46 11.55
CA ARG A 323 8.05 34.00 11.70
C ARG A 323 7.02 32.88 11.63
N ALA A 324 5.89 33.08 12.32
CA ALA A 324 4.77 32.18 12.21
C ALA A 324 4.33 32.04 10.74
N GLY A 325 4.16 30.79 10.29
CA GLY A 325 3.88 30.45 8.90
C GLY A 325 5.12 30.15 8.04
N ASP A 326 6.34 30.30 8.57
CA ASP A 326 7.54 29.82 7.89
C ASP A 326 7.63 28.28 7.95
N LEU A 327 8.17 27.69 6.89
CA LEU A 327 8.48 26.26 6.82
C LEU A 327 9.99 26.09 6.99
N VAL A 328 10.42 25.46 8.08
CA VAL A 328 11.83 25.16 8.31
C VAL A 328 12.12 23.70 7.98
N LEU A 329 13.25 23.45 7.34
CA LEU A 329 13.77 22.12 7.08
C LEU A 329 14.84 21.80 8.11
N THR A 330 14.68 20.70 8.83
CA THR A 330 15.64 20.22 9.83
C THR A 330 16.28 18.92 9.38
N THR A 331 17.58 18.77 9.58
CA THR A 331 18.30 17.53 9.29
C THR A 331 18.88 16.92 10.57
N ASP A 332 19.04 15.60 10.57
CA ASP A 332 19.70 14.88 11.66
C ASP A 332 21.20 15.19 11.62
N VAL A 333 21.75 15.72 12.72
CA VAL A 333 23.16 16.11 12.82
C VAL A 333 23.74 15.50 14.08
N ALA A 334 24.93 14.92 13.96
CA ALA A 334 25.66 14.41 15.11
C ALA A 334 25.83 15.53 16.15
N PRO A 335 25.54 15.29 17.45
CA PRO A 335 25.54 16.36 18.46
C PRO A 335 26.83 17.18 18.49
N GLU A 336 27.98 16.56 18.21
CA GLU A 336 29.30 17.21 18.21
C GLU A 336 29.48 18.22 17.07
N LYS A 337 28.62 18.17 16.04
CA LYS A 337 28.62 19.10 14.90
C LYS A 337 27.64 20.25 15.08
N ILE A 338 26.90 20.30 16.19
CA ILE A 338 26.03 21.42 16.54
C ILE A 338 26.91 22.52 17.14
N ALA A 339 26.78 23.74 16.63
CA ALA A 339 27.55 24.89 17.07
C ALA A 339 26.66 25.93 17.76
N VAL A 340 27.28 26.78 18.59
CA VAL A 340 26.63 27.98 19.10
C VAL A 340 26.17 28.84 17.93
N GLY A 341 24.91 29.27 17.96
CA GLY A 341 24.24 30.00 16.90
C GLY A 341 23.34 29.14 16.01
N ASP A 342 23.47 27.82 16.03
CA ASP A 342 22.56 26.92 15.30
C ASP A 342 21.15 26.95 15.90
N ILE A 343 20.12 26.82 15.05
CA ILE A 343 18.73 26.64 15.50
C ILE A 343 18.44 25.15 15.52
N VAL A 344 18.08 24.62 16.69
CA VAL A 344 17.84 23.20 16.90
C VAL A 344 16.37 22.94 17.19
N ARG A 345 15.91 21.76 16.79
CA ARG A 345 14.55 21.26 17.07
C ARG A 345 14.59 20.25 18.19
N PHE A 346 13.74 20.42 19.18
CA PHE A 346 13.57 19.49 20.30
C PHE A 346 12.11 19.45 20.75
N ARG A 347 11.77 18.62 21.72
CA ARG A 347 10.40 18.41 22.18
C ARG A 347 10.23 18.81 23.65
N VAL A 348 9.23 19.64 23.93
CA VAL A 348 8.84 20.01 25.29
C VAL A 348 7.34 19.85 25.43
N GLY A 349 6.88 19.12 26.46
CA GLY A 349 5.45 18.92 26.71
C GLY A 349 4.69 18.30 25.51
N GLY A 350 5.36 17.47 24.71
CA GLY A 350 4.79 16.88 23.50
C GLY A 350 4.75 17.79 22.26
N SER A 351 5.21 19.05 22.37
CA SER A 351 5.25 20.01 21.27
C SER A 351 6.67 20.21 20.74
N TYR A 352 6.80 20.42 19.43
CA TYR A 352 8.09 20.77 18.82
C TYR A 352 8.45 22.23 19.11
N VAL A 353 9.68 22.45 19.58
CA VAL A 353 10.26 23.75 19.86
C VAL A 353 11.50 23.95 19.00
N LEU A 354 11.66 25.16 18.47
CA LEU A 354 12.81 25.57 17.67
C LEU A 354 13.46 26.75 18.37
N HIS A 355 14.65 26.58 18.93
CA HIS A 355 15.39 27.67 19.59
C HIS A 355 16.87 27.64 19.18
N ARG A 356 17.55 28.79 19.37
CA ARG A 356 18.96 28.95 19.02
C ARG A 356 19.85 28.47 20.14
N VAL A 357 20.86 27.67 19.83
CA VAL A 357 21.91 27.29 20.77
C VAL A 357 22.71 28.54 21.13
N VAL A 358 22.71 28.91 22.41
CA VAL A 358 23.45 30.07 22.91
C VAL A 358 24.70 29.65 23.69
N GLU A 359 24.71 28.44 24.23
CA GLU A 359 25.85 27.89 24.96
C GLU A 359 25.90 26.36 24.78
N ILE A 360 27.11 25.80 24.76
CA ILE A 360 27.35 24.36 24.77
C ILE A 360 28.20 24.05 25.99
N ARG A 361 27.71 23.17 26.86
CA ARG A 361 28.40 22.76 28.09
C ARG A 361 28.83 21.31 27.98
N GLN A 362 30.02 21.03 28.50
CA GLN A 362 30.49 19.68 28.77
C GLN A 362 30.47 19.46 30.28
N ALA A 363 29.44 18.78 30.77
CA ALA A 363 29.28 18.42 32.18
C ALA A 363 29.32 16.90 32.33
N ALA A 364 28.22 16.27 32.73
CA ALA A 364 28.07 14.81 32.72
C ALA A 364 27.88 14.20 31.31
N GLY A 365 27.82 15.07 30.29
CA GLY A 365 27.64 14.77 28.88
C GLY A 365 27.62 16.08 28.09
N LEU A 366 27.38 16.00 26.77
CA LEU A 366 27.17 17.18 25.93
C LEU A 366 25.77 17.75 26.17
N GLU A 367 25.71 18.99 26.63
CA GLU A 367 24.47 19.72 26.92
C GLU A 367 24.41 21.01 26.11
N PHE A 368 23.21 21.33 25.64
CA PHE A 368 22.91 22.54 24.86
C PHE A 368 22.01 23.45 25.68
N ILE A 369 22.37 24.72 25.77
CA ILE A 369 21.48 25.75 26.28
C ILE A 369 20.93 26.48 25.06
N THR A 370 19.61 26.49 24.95
CA THR A 370 18.91 27.15 23.87
C THR A 370 18.18 28.38 24.38
N ARG A 371 17.92 29.33 23.49
CA ARG A 371 17.04 30.47 23.75
C ARG A 371 16.31 30.85 22.48
N GLY A 372 15.03 31.20 22.61
CA GLY A 372 14.28 31.84 21.53
C GLY A 372 14.83 33.24 21.26
N ASP A 373 15.04 33.62 20.00
CA ASP A 373 15.61 34.93 19.63
C ASP A 373 14.82 36.14 20.20
N ALA A 374 13.53 35.98 20.47
CA ALA A 374 12.65 36.99 21.08
C ALA A 374 12.50 36.84 22.61
N ASN A 375 13.10 35.82 23.22
CA ASN A 375 13.01 35.56 24.64
C ASN A 375 14.19 36.19 25.39
N ASN A 376 13.96 36.64 26.62
CA ASN A 376 15.00 37.22 27.49
C ASN A 376 15.58 36.20 28.50
N VAL A 377 15.09 34.97 28.49
CA VAL A 377 15.46 33.91 29.44
C VAL A 377 15.91 32.70 28.64
N ASP A 378 17.01 32.09 29.08
CA ASP A 378 17.53 30.84 28.50
C ASP A 378 16.64 29.65 28.91
N ASP A 379 16.51 28.68 28.01
CA ASP A 379 15.83 27.44 28.32
C ASP A 379 16.66 26.57 29.27
N PRO A 380 16.05 25.63 29.99
CA PRO A 380 16.78 24.63 30.77
C PRO A 380 17.78 23.85 29.89
N PRO A 381 18.92 23.40 30.45
CA PRO A 381 19.90 22.60 29.71
C PRO A 381 19.27 21.37 29.05
N LEU A 382 19.53 21.20 27.76
CA LEU A 382 19.05 20.08 26.96
C LEU A 382 20.18 19.07 26.75
N PRO A 383 20.00 17.79 27.12
CA PRO A 383 20.99 16.77 26.78
C PRO A 383 21.02 16.54 25.27
N ALA A 384 22.16 16.13 24.73
CA ALA A 384 22.31 15.84 23.31
C ALA A 384 21.26 14.89 22.72
N SER A 385 20.77 13.93 23.51
CA SER A 385 19.72 12.99 23.10
C SER A 385 18.34 13.63 22.92
N ALA A 386 18.09 14.83 23.48
CA ALA A 386 16.82 15.55 23.34
C ALA A 386 16.75 16.38 22.05
N VAL A 387 17.89 16.61 21.38
CA VAL A 387 17.94 17.35 20.12
C VAL A 387 17.59 16.41 18.97
N GLU A 388 16.48 16.70 18.29
CA GLU A 388 15.97 15.90 17.18
C GLU A 388 16.48 16.35 15.80
N GLY A 389 17.28 17.41 15.73
CA GLY A 389 17.87 17.89 14.48
C GLY A 389 18.17 19.38 14.45
N ARG A 390 18.86 19.81 13.39
CA ARG A 390 19.30 21.20 13.16
C ARG A 390 18.61 21.79 11.95
N VAL A 391 18.17 23.05 12.06
CA VAL A 391 17.60 23.80 10.93
C VAL A 391 18.69 24.07 9.88
N VAL A 392 18.42 23.71 8.63
CA VAL A 392 19.31 23.95 7.48
C VAL A 392 18.76 24.99 6.52
N THR A 393 17.44 25.05 6.36
CA THR A 393 16.78 25.95 5.40
C THR A 393 15.50 26.50 6.01
N VAL A 394 15.25 27.79 5.77
CA VAL A 394 13.99 28.46 6.10
C VAL A 394 13.31 28.86 4.78
N LEU A 395 12.05 28.47 4.64
CA LEU A 395 11.22 28.82 3.49
C LEU A 395 10.10 29.74 3.97
N PRO A 396 10.25 31.07 3.79
CA PRO A 396 9.31 32.04 4.35
C PRO A 396 7.89 31.84 3.82
N GLY A 397 6.90 31.84 4.72
CA GLY A 397 5.48 31.80 4.39
C GLY A 397 4.94 30.50 3.75
N LEU A 398 5.77 29.51 3.41
CA LEU A 398 5.31 28.24 2.81
C LEU A 398 4.56 27.32 3.78
N GLY A 399 4.56 27.62 5.08
CA GLY A 399 3.80 26.89 6.10
C GLY A 399 2.32 27.29 6.18
N TRP A 400 1.94 28.47 5.68
CA TRP A 400 0.57 28.99 5.77
C TRP A 400 -0.52 28.07 5.20
N PRO A 401 -0.35 27.42 4.03
CA PRO A 401 -1.36 26.50 3.52
C PRO A 401 -1.71 25.38 4.52
N SER A 402 -0.70 24.82 5.20
CA SER A 402 -0.92 23.77 6.20
C SER A 402 -1.64 24.28 7.46
N ILE A 403 -1.41 25.54 7.84
CA ILE A 403 -2.08 26.19 8.97
C ILE A 403 -3.55 26.43 8.62
N VAL A 404 -3.82 26.98 7.42
CA VAL A 404 -5.20 27.22 6.95
C VAL A 404 -6.00 25.93 6.90
N VAL A 405 -5.44 24.86 6.31
CA VAL A 405 -6.11 23.55 6.26
C VAL A 405 -6.43 23.03 7.66
N ARG A 406 -5.48 23.14 8.60
CA ARG A 406 -5.69 22.73 9.99
C ARG A 406 -6.79 23.53 10.68
N LEU A 407 -6.81 24.85 10.50
CA LEU A 407 -7.82 25.74 11.07
C LEU A 407 -9.21 25.44 10.49
N VAL A 408 -9.30 25.21 9.18
CA VAL A 408 -10.55 24.83 8.51
C VAL A 408 -11.04 23.47 8.99
N LEU A 409 -10.16 22.48 9.11
CA LEU A 409 -10.50 21.16 9.66
C LEU A 409 -10.97 21.24 11.11
N GLN A 410 -10.28 21.99 11.97
CA GLN A 410 -10.69 22.20 13.35
C GLN A 410 -12.05 22.90 13.44
N TRP A 411 -12.28 23.90 12.59
CA TRP A 411 -13.57 24.57 12.49
C TRP A 411 -14.68 23.62 12.04
N LEU A 412 -14.45 22.82 11.01
CA LEU A 412 -15.40 21.81 10.52
C LEU A 412 -15.69 20.74 11.58
N LEU A 413 -14.68 20.20 12.25
CA LEU A 413 -14.85 19.21 13.32
C LEU A 413 -15.58 19.81 14.53
N GLY A 414 -15.34 21.09 14.83
CA GLY A 414 -16.05 21.83 15.87
C GLY A 414 -17.53 22.07 15.56
N LEU A 415 -17.97 21.98 14.29
CA LEU A 415 -19.39 22.02 13.92
C LEU A 415 -20.12 20.70 14.23
N PHE A 416 -19.40 19.57 14.24
CA PHE A 416 -19.96 18.25 14.56
C PHE A 416 -19.91 17.91 16.05
N ALA A 417 -19.14 18.68 16.85
CA ALA A 417 -18.99 18.50 18.29
C ALA A 417 -19.92 19.42 19.12
N ARG A 418 -20.92 20.05 18.50
CA ARG A 418 -21.93 20.90 19.15
C ARG A 418 -23.29 20.24 19.20
#